data_AF-A0A3B6TJW0-F1
#
_entry.id   AF-A0A3B6TJW0-F1
#
_cell.length_a   1.000
_cell.length_b   1.000
_cell.length_c   1.000
_cell.angle_alpha   90.00
_cell.angle_beta   90.00
_cell.angle_gamma   90.00
#
_symmetry.space_group_name_H-M   'P 1'
#
loop_
_entity.id
_entity.type
_entity.pdbx_description
1 polymer ?
#
loop_
_entity_poly.entity_id
_entity_poly.type
_entity_poly.pdbx_seq_one_letter_code
_entity_poly.pdbx_strand_id
1 'polypeptide(L)' 'MSGSTGERSSAYIITSIRYWVIHSITIPSLFIAGWLFVIPAFTWKTMEVLGQTNISRKADKGFS' A
#
# COMPACT_ATOMS: atom_id res chain seq x y z
N MET A 1 -17.82 32.25 24.94
CA MET A 1 -18.29 30.85 24.80
C MET A 1 -17.49 30.21 23.69
N SER A 2 -16.70 29.16 23.97
CA SER A 2 -16.02 28.40 22.93
C SER A 2 -17.09 27.61 22.16
N GLY A 3 -17.32 27.97 20.90
CA GLY A 3 -18.38 27.41 20.08
C GLY A 3 -18.08 25.95 19.73
N SER A 4 -19.08 25.08 19.91
CA SER A 4 -19.10 23.77 19.25
C SER A 4 -19.12 24.00 17.74
N THR A 5 -18.19 23.39 17.00
CA THR A 5 -18.06 23.50 15.54
C THR A 5 -19.27 22.91 14.78
N GLY A 6 -20.25 22.31 15.49
CA GLY A 6 -21.42 21.66 14.89
C GLY A 6 -21.10 20.28 14.29
N GLU A 7 -19.83 19.86 14.32
CA GLU A 7 -19.38 18.55 13.89
C GLU A 7 -19.84 17.46 14.85
N ARG A 8 -20.19 16.29 14.31
CA ARG A 8 -20.53 15.13 15.11
C ARG A 8 -19.30 14.67 15.88
N SER A 9 -19.40 14.58 17.21
CA SER A 9 -18.29 14.13 18.07
C SER A 9 -17.67 12.83 17.56
N SER A 10 -16.34 12.80 17.46
CA SER A 10 -15.59 11.62 17.00
C SER A 10 -15.94 10.36 17.79
N ALA A 11 -16.14 10.49 19.11
CA ALA A 11 -16.55 9.39 19.97
C ALA A 11 -17.91 8.78 19.55
N TYR A 12 -18.85 9.61 19.08
CA TYR A 12 -20.16 9.17 18.60
C TYR A 12 -20.14 8.63 17.16
N ILE A 13 -19.07 8.89 16.41
CA ILE A 13 -18.85 8.31 15.08
C ILE A 13 -18.26 6.90 15.24
N ILE A 14 -17.18 6.74 15.99
CA ILE A 14 -16.49 5.44 16.16
C ILE A 14 -17.31 4.42 16.95
N THR A 15 -18.25 4.85 17.79
CA THR A 15 -19.17 3.95 18.50
C THR A 15 -20.41 3.59 17.69
N SER A 16 -20.61 4.23 16.52
CA SER A 16 -21.78 3.98 15.68
C SER A 16 -21.65 2.66 14.91
N ILE A 17 -22.68 1.83 14.95
CA ILE A 17 -22.75 0.60 14.15
C ILE A 17 -22.62 0.88 12.64
N ARG A 18 -23.22 1.98 12.15
CA ARG A 18 -23.18 2.35 10.73
C ARG A 18 -21.76 2.68 10.27
N TYR A 19 -20.96 3.27 11.15
CA TYR A 19 -19.55 3.53 10.90
C TYR A 19 -18.80 2.20 10.71
N TRP A 20 -18.98 1.25 11.63
CA TRP A 20 -18.34 -0.07 11.55
C TRP A 20 -18.79 -0.93 10.38
N VAL A 21 -20.07 -0.90 10.00
CA VAL A 21 -20.58 -1.65 8.83
C VAL A 21 -19.86 -1.22 7.56
N ILE A 22 -19.57 0.08 7.40
CA ILE A 22 -18.87 0.60 6.22
C ILE A 22 -17.35 0.38 6.36
N HIS A 23 -16.79 0.75 7.51
CA HIS A 23 -15.35 0.77 7.72
C HIS A 23 -14.74 -0.61 7.88
N SER A 24 -15.53 -1.62 8.29
CA SER A 24 -15.06 -3.02 8.30
C SER A 24 -14.78 -3.56 6.90
N ILE A 25 -15.33 -2.96 5.84
CA ILE A 25 -15.06 -3.35 4.45
C ILE A 25 -14.03 -2.42 3.82
N THR A 26 -14.20 -1.11 3.99
CA THR A 26 -13.33 -0.13 3.33
C THR A 26 -11.91 -0.13 3.93
N ILE A 27 -11.73 -0.23 5.25
CA ILE A 27 -10.39 -0.24 5.87
C ILE A 27 -9.58 -1.46 5.43
N PRO A 28 -10.07 -2.72 5.52
CA PRO A 28 -9.31 -3.87 5.04
C PRO A 28 -9.07 -3.83 3.53
N SER A 29 -10.04 -3.32 2.75
CA SER A 29 -9.87 -3.18 1.30
C SER A 29 -8.74 -2.21 0.93
N LEU A 30 -8.68 -1.03 1.57
CA LEU A 30 -7.57 -0.09 1.35
C LEU A 30 -6.23 -0.67 1.79
N PHE A 31 -6.21 -1.42 2.90
CA PHE A 31 -4.99 -2.07 3.38
C PHE A 31 -4.46 -3.12 2.39
N ILE A 32 -5.34 -3.99 1.88
CA ILE A 32 -4.99 -5.00 0.88
C ILE A 32 -4.57 -4.32 -0.44
N ALA A 33 -5.27 -3.26 -0.86
CA ALA A 33 -4.90 -2.51 -2.06
C ALA A 33 -3.48 -1.88 -1.93
N GLY A 34 -3.16 -1.30 -0.77
CA GLY A 34 -1.82 -0.78 -0.49
C GLY A 34 -0.76 -1.87 -0.47
N TRP A 35 -1.07 -3.04 0.10
CA TRP A 35 -0.16 -4.19 0.10
C TRP A 35 0.10 -4.73 -1.31
N LEU A 36 -0.96 -4.91 -2.09
CA LEU A 36 -0.89 -5.35 -3.48
C LEU A 36 -0.19 -4.34 -4.37
N PHE A 37 -0.14 -3.07 -4.00
CA PHE A 37 0.64 -2.06 -4.72
C PHE A 37 2.15 -2.24 -4.52
N VAL A 38 2.59 -2.69 -3.34
CA VAL A 38 4.01 -2.82 -2.98
C VAL A 38 4.67 -4.06 -3.62
N ILE A 39 3.96 -5.20 -3.71
CA ILE A 39 4.53 -6.45 -4.23
C ILE A 39 5.01 -6.31 -5.70
N PRO A 40 4.18 -5.87 -6.66
CA PRO A 40 4.58 -5.77 -8.07
C PRO A 40 5.67 -4.72 -8.29
N ALA A 41 5.66 -3.61 -7.55
CA ALA A 41 6.68 -2.58 -7.63
C ALA A 41 8.06 -3.10 -7.17
N PHE A 42 8.08 -3.92 -6.11
CA PHE A 42 9.31 -4.60 -5.66
C PHE A 42 9.77 -5.68 -6.65
N THR A 43 8.84 -6.47 -7.18
CA THR A 43 9.16 -7.54 -8.14
C THR A 43 9.66 -7.00 -9.47
N TRP A 44 9.03 -5.98 -10.04
CA TRP A 44 9.50 -5.36 -11.28
C TRP A 44 10.93 -4.83 -11.15
N LYS A 45 11.19 -4.08 -10.06
CA LYS A 45 12.51 -3.53 -9.77
C LYS A 45 13.58 -4.61 -9.57
N THR A 46 13.25 -5.71 -8.90
CA THR A 46 14.19 -6.81 -8.68
C THR A 46 14.43 -7.61 -9.95
N MET A 47 13.41 -7.86 -10.77
CA MET A 47 13.54 -8.58 -12.04
C MET A 47 14.36 -7.79 -13.07
N GLU A 48 14.20 -6.47 -13.13
CA GLU A 48 15.02 -5.60 -13.98
C GLU A 48 16.51 -5.63 -13.59
N VAL A 49 16.80 -5.53 -12.29
CA VAL A 49 18.17 -5.63 -11.74
C VAL A 49 18.78 -7.01 -11.99
N LEU A 50 18.01 -8.09 -11.78
CA LEU A 50 18.46 -9.44 -12.08
C LEU A 50 18.70 -9.64 -13.58
N GLY A 51 17.91 -9.02 -14.44
CA GLY A 51 18.17 -8.95 -15.88
C GLY A 51 19.54 -8.34 -16.18
N GLN A 52 19.80 -7.12 -15.71
CA GLN A 52 21.05 -6.40 -15.95
C GLN A 52 22.30 -7.14 -15.45
N THR A 53 22.24 -7.72 -14.24
CA THR A 53 23.36 -8.47 -13.67
C THR A 53 23.71 -9.73 -14.48
N ASN A 54 22.71 -10.41 -15.07
CA ASN A 54 22.96 -11.57 -15.92
C ASN A 54 23.53 -11.20 -17.31
N ILE A 55 23.17 -10.03 -17.87
CA ILE A 55 23.78 -9.54 -19.11
C ILE A 55 25.24 -9.13 -18.87
N SER A 56 25.51 -8.39 -17.79
CA SER A 56 26.87 -7.97 -17.42
C SER A 56 27.80 -9.16 -17.17
N ARG A 57 27.31 -10.23 -16.54
CA ARG A 57 28.03 -11.50 -16.29
C ARG A 57 28.13 -12.44 -17.51
N LYS A 58 27.58 -12.04 -18.65
CA LYS A 58 27.77 -12.75 -19.93
C LYS A 58 28.77 -12.01 -20.81
N ALA A 59 28.83 -10.68 -20.68
CA ALA A 59 29.79 -9.83 -21.37
C ALA A 59 31.23 -10.03 -20.86
N ASP A 60 31.43 -10.22 -19.56
CA ASP A 60 32.74 -10.49 -18.95
C ASP A 60 33.34 -11.85 -19.37
N LYS A 61 32.52 -12.91 -19.45
CA LYS A 61 32.94 -14.27 -19.85
C LYS A 61 33.20 -14.43 -21.34
N GLY A 62 32.66 -13.53 -22.17
CA GLY A 62 32.91 -13.51 -23.61
C GLY A 62 34.22 -12.79 -24.00
N PHE A 63 34.88 -12.16 -23.04
CA PHE A 63 36.14 -11.42 -23.23
C PHE A 63 37.35 -12.13 -22.58
N SER A 64 37.16 -13.32 -22.00
CA SER A 64 38.22 -14.17 -21.41
C SER A 64 38.70 -15.25 -22.36
#